data_AF-A0A1Z7LW59-F1
#
_entry.id   AF-A0A1Z7LW59-F1
#
_cell.length_a   1.000
_cell.length_b   1.000
_cell.length_c   1.000
_cell.angle_alpha   90.00
_cell.angle_beta   90.00
_cell.angle_gamma   90.00
#
_symmetry.space_group_name_H-M   'P 1'
#
loop_
_entity.id
_entity.type
_entity.pdbx_description
1 polymer ?
#
loop_
_entity_poly.entity_id
_entity_poly.type
_entity_poly.pdbx_seq_one_letter_code
_entity_poly.pdbx_strand_id
1 'polypeptide(L)'
;MNTQLSNLYAMTEDTPEKRKYDEAAKNILSNRYILAHILKHLVDDVQGFSIEEIISFMDGLPIISKVSVPPTLRGENLESKLLGEGTVFYDVRFSIYPKGDRECRIFFDVEAQKDYYPGYSIPTRGIFYGARMLSEQLESEFSPPDYDQLKKVYSIWVCLDPAKYIGNAISEFFIDKRDILGHIPCRQEDYDKLRVIQICLQPETPGTEHPVIRLLNTSFSRKSRNEIDTIMEEEFQIPPEEGIGREVEIMCNLSDLIEEQGIQKGIEQGIEQGALITIRQALDNGMEEAAVKQYLNATDEQIEQAKRLVLKA
;
A
#
# COMPACT_ATOMS: atom_id res chain seq x y z
N MET A 1 -1.87 -33.23 -3.37
CA MET A 1 -0.44 -33.02 -3.10
C MET A 1 0.14 -32.23 -4.28
N ASN A 2 -0.06 -30.91 -4.30
CA ASN A 2 0.67 -29.94 -5.13
C ASN A 2 0.37 -28.48 -4.72
N THR A 3 0.02 -28.26 -3.45
CA THR A 3 -0.37 -26.94 -2.92
C THR A 3 0.81 -26.14 -2.35
N GLN A 4 2.01 -26.74 -2.28
CA GLN A 4 3.22 -26.04 -1.82
C GLN A 4 4.08 -25.50 -2.98
N LEU A 5 3.91 -26.00 -4.21
CA LEU A 5 4.61 -25.47 -5.39
C LEU A 5 3.87 -24.29 -6.04
N SER A 6 2.54 -24.23 -5.92
CA SER A 6 1.73 -23.08 -6.39
C SER A 6 1.98 -21.80 -5.59
N ASN A 7 2.38 -21.92 -4.31
CA ASN A 7 2.67 -20.78 -3.46
C ASN A 7 4.10 -20.23 -3.63
N LEU A 8 4.98 -20.94 -4.35
CA LEU A 8 6.32 -20.45 -4.68
C LEU A 8 6.34 -19.61 -5.96
N TYR A 9 5.31 -19.75 -6.81
CA TYR A 9 5.16 -19.00 -8.07
C TYR A 9 4.36 -17.70 -7.93
N ALA A 10 3.85 -17.38 -6.73
CA ALA A 10 3.32 -16.06 -6.39
C ALA A 10 4.34 -15.17 -5.67
N MET A 11 5.63 -15.54 -5.67
CA MET A 11 6.72 -14.59 -5.53
C MET A 11 6.71 -13.74 -6.80
N THR A 12 5.87 -12.70 -6.80
CA THR A 12 5.89 -11.64 -7.80
C THR A 12 7.35 -11.27 -8.04
N GLU A 13 7.84 -11.40 -9.28
CA GLU A 13 9.22 -11.01 -9.63
C GLU A 13 9.49 -9.63 -9.03
N ASP A 14 10.32 -9.60 -7.98
CA ASP A 14 10.76 -8.42 -7.25
C ASP A 14 11.84 -7.75 -8.12
N THR A 15 11.36 -7.08 -9.17
CA THR A 15 12.25 -6.44 -10.13
C THR A 15 12.81 -5.14 -9.54
N PRO A 16 14.02 -4.72 -9.94
CA PRO A 16 14.59 -3.45 -9.51
C PRO A 16 13.65 -2.25 -9.74
N GLU A 17 12.86 -2.28 -10.81
CA GLU A 17 11.89 -1.24 -11.17
C GLU A 17 10.74 -1.16 -10.17
N LYS A 18 10.19 -2.31 -9.78
CA LYS A 18 9.12 -2.36 -8.76
C LYS A 18 9.60 -1.88 -7.40
N ARG A 19 10.83 -2.22 -6.99
CA ARG A 19 11.43 -1.70 -5.74
C ARG A 19 11.62 -0.20 -5.75
N LYS A 20 12.08 0.36 -6.87
CA LYS A 20 12.22 1.83 -7.01
C LYS A 20 10.87 2.54 -7.02
N TYR A 21 9.85 1.93 -7.63
CA TYR A 21 8.50 2.46 -7.60
C TYR A 21 7.93 2.47 -6.18
N ASP A 22 8.11 1.37 -5.44
CA ASP A 22 7.73 1.25 -4.03
C ASP A 22 8.44 2.29 -3.15
N GLU A 23 9.75 2.44 -3.31
CA GLU A 23 10.55 3.45 -2.62
C GLU A 23 10.08 4.88 -2.93
N ALA A 24 9.81 5.19 -4.20
CA ALA A 24 9.31 6.50 -4.60
C ALA A 24 7.92 6.80 -4.01
N ALA A 25 7.02 5.81 -3.99
CA ALA A 25 5.71 5.95 -3.37
C ALA A 25 5.82 6.23 -1.86
N LYS A 26 6.73 5.53 -1.16
CA LYS A 26 7.00 5.78 0.27
C LYS A 26 7.60 7.15 0.50
N ASN A 27 8.50 7.60 -0.36
CA ASN A 27 9.06 8.95 -0.28
C ASN A 27 7.97 10.03 -0.41
N ILE A 28 7.02 9.86 -1.35
CA ILE A 28 5.85 10.74 -1.47
C ILE A 28 5.05 10.76 -0.16
N LEU A 29 4.70 9.59 0.38
CA LEU A 29 3.91 9.46 1.61
C LEU A 29 4.67 9.89 2.87
N SER A 30 5.99 9.97 2.82
CA SER A 30 6.83 10.48 3.91
C SER A 30 6.97 12.01 3.92
N ASN A 31 6.50 12.68 2.87
CA ASN A 31 6.58 14.13 2.79
C ASN A 31 5.72 14.78 3.89
N ARG A 32 6.32 15.67 4.69
CA ARG A 32 5.67 16.27 5.87
C ARG A 32 4.41 17.06 5.53
N TYR A 33 4.37 17.73 4.36
CA TYR A 33 3.18 18.45 3.94
C TYR A 33 2.07 17.48 3.54
N ILE A 34 2.40 16.41 2.80
CA ILE A 34 1.42 15.36 2.46
C ILE A 34 0.84 14.74 3.73
N LEU A 35 1.70 14.37 4.68
CA LEU A 35 1.28 13.85 5.98
C LEU A 35 0.41 14.85 6.74
N ALA A 36 0.80 16.12 6.80
CA ALA A 36 0.04 17.16 7.51
C ALA A 36 -1.36 17.36 6.90
N HIS A 37 -1.49 17.31 5.57
CA HIS A 37 -2.79 17.34 4.89
C HIS A 37 -3.64 16.10 5.20
N ILE A 38 -3.05 14.90 5.20
CA ILE A 38 -3.74 13.67 5.62
C ILE A 38 -4.27 13.83 7.05
N LEU A 39 -3.40 14.24 7.98
CA LEU A 39 -3.76 14.40 9.39
C LEU A 39 -4.84 15.47 9.59
N LYS A 40 -4.69 16.64 8.97
CA LYS A 40 -5.62 17.77 9.10
C LYS A 40 -7.07 17.38 8.81
N HIS A 41 -7.26 16.48 7.84
CA HIS A 41 -8.57 16.12 7.35
C HIS A 41 -9.10 14.80 7.92
N LEU A 42 -8.24 13.90 8.38
CA LEU A 42 -8.63 12.54 8.79
C LEU A 42 -8.33 12.22 10.27
N VAL A 43 -7.72 13.13 11.02
CA VAL A 43 -7.33 12.90 12.42
C VAL A 43 -7.94 13.97 13.31
N ASP A 44 -8.93 13.55 14.12
CA ASP A 44 -9.70 14.43 15.02
C ASP A 44 -8.80 15.22 15.98
N ASP A 45 -7.72 14.59 16.45
CA ASP A 45 -6.79 15.15 17.44
C ASP A 45 -6.07 16.43 16.96
N VAL A 46 -6.04 16.68 15.64
CA VAL A 46 -5.44 17.87 15.03
C VAL A 46 -6.41 18.65 14.12
N GLN A 47 -7.71 18.38 14.22
CA GLN A 47 -8.71 19.19 13.51
C GLN A 47 -8.64 20.66 13.96
N GLY A 48 -8.70 21.56 12.98
CA GLY A 48 -8.68 23.01 13.21
C GLY A 48 -7.28 23.67 13.18
N PHE A 49 -6.19 22.90 13.26
CA PHE A 49 -4.83 23.44 13.13
C PHE A 49 -4.43 23.69 11.67
N SER A 50 -3.55 24.66 11.43
CA SER A 50 -2.95 24.92 10.12
C SER A 50 -1.99 23.78 9.72
N ILE A 51 -1.61 23.72 8.45
CA ILE A 51 -0.65 22.72 7.97
C ILE A 51 0.70 22.91 8.65
N GLU A 52 1.16 24.14 8.80
CA GLU A 52 2.41 24.51 9.46
C GLU A 52 2.39 24.13 10.94
N GLU A 53 1.26 24.34 11.63
CA GLU A 53 1.09 23.91 13.03
C GLU A 53 1.20 22.38 13.15
N ILE A 54 0.52 21.63 12.26
CA ILE A 54 0.57 20.16 12.26
C ILE A 54 1.99 19.65 11.96
N ILE A 55 2.70 20.26 11.01
CA ILE A 55 4.11 19.94 10.74
C ILE A 55 4.96 20.21 11.98
N SER A 56 4.70 21.30 12.71
CA SER A 56 5.43 21.63 13.94
C SER A 56 5.20 20.62 15.08
N PHE A 57 4.09 19.87 15.04
CA PHE A 57 3.81 18.81 16.00
C PHE A 57 4.57 17.51 15.72
N MET A 58 5.11 17.32 14.51
CA MET A 58 5.82 16.11 14.13
C MET A 58 7.13 15.97 14.91
N ASP A 59 7.32 14.80 15.52
CA ASP A 59 8.52 14.45 16.28
C ASP A 59 9.63 14.00 15.32
N GLY A 60 10.40 14.98 14.81
CA GLY A 60 11.48 14.72 13.86
C GLY A 60 11.00 14.44 12.44
N LEU A 61 11.84 13.74 11.66
CA LEU A 61 11.52 13.36 10.28
C LEU A 61 10.84 11.98 10.26
N PRO A 62 9.84 11.76 9.39
CA PRO A 62 9.26 10.44 9.16
C PRO A 62 10.33 9.42 8.75
N ILE A 63 10.24 8.22 9.32
CA ILE A 63 11.19 7.14 9.07
C ILE A 63 10.63 6.27 7.94
N ILE A 64 11.37 6.19 6.83
CA ILE A 64 11.01 5.44 5.64
C ILE A 64 11.70 4.08 5.66
N SER A 65 10.93 3.00 5.76
CA SER A 65 11.38 1.61 5.75
C SER A 65 12.43 1.24 6.85
N LYS A 66 12.35 0.00 7.36
CA LYS A 66 13.29 -0.63 8.32
C LYS A 66 13.13 -0.32 9.82
N VAL A 67 11.92 -0.02 10.30
CA VAL A 67 11.64 -0.26 11.73
C VAL A 67 11.21 -1.72 11.87
N SER A 68 12.18 -2.58 12.20
CA SER A 68 11.92 -3.99 12.52
C SER A 68 11.26 -4.07 13.89
N VAL A 69 10.06 -4.63 13.96
CA VAL A 69 9.44 -5.02 15.23
C VAL A 69 9.83 -6.46 15.51
N PRO A 70 10.77 -6.71 16.44
CA PRO A 70 11.07 -8.09 16.82
C PRO A 70 9.81 -8.71 17.46
N PRO A 71 9.55 -10.01 17.26
CA PRO A 71 8.39 -10.69 17.84
C PRO A 71 8.44 -10.77 19.37
N THR A 72 9.56 -10.39 19.99
CA THR A 72 9.73 -10.39 21.44
C THR A 72 9.34 -9.05 22.05
N LEU A 73 8.16 -9.00 22.67
CA LEU A 73 7.91 -8.11 23.80
C LEU A 73 8.83 -8.58 24.92
N ARG A 74 9.80 -7.76 25.31
CA ARG A 74 10.56 -8.03 26.51
C ARG A 74 9.64 -7.80 27.71
N GLY A 75 9.63 -8.79 28.58
CA GLY A 75 8.82 -8.86 29.78
C GLY A 75 9.15 -10.19 30.43
N GLU A 76 9.95 -10.14 31.49
CA GLU A 76 10.39 -11.31 32.23
C GLU A 76 9.17 -12.13 32.74
N ASN A 77 9.20 -13.43 32.46
CA ASN A 77 8.47 -14.50 33.15
C ASN A 77 6.94 -14.41 33.24
N LEU A 78 6.25 -14.80 32.15
CA LEU A 78 5.26 -15.89 32.11
C LEU A 78 4.71 -16.02 30.68
N GLU A 79 5.26 -17.00 29.96
CA GLU A 79 4.74 -17.60 28.72
C GLU A 79 3.95 -16.72 27.74
N SER A 80 4.66 -16.13 26.78
CA SER A 80 4.18 -16.07 25.40
C SER A 80 5.35 -16.31 24.45
N LYS A 81 5.64 -17.60 24.20
CA LYS A 81 6.44 -18.02 23.05
C LYS A 81 5.49 -18.34 21.92
N LEU A 82 5.25 -17.39 21.03
CA LEU A 82 4.79 -17.72 19.68
C LEU A 82 6.02 -17.76 18.77
N LEU A 83 6.68 -18.92 18.76
CA LEU A 83 7.66 -19.26 17.74
C LEU A 83 6.96 -19.23 16.37
N GLY A 84 7.35 -18.29 15.51
CA GLY A 84 6.96 -18.27 14.09
C GLY A 84 6.52 -16.91 13.54
N GLU A 85 6.37 -15.88 14.37
CA GLU A 85 5.94 -14.56 13.89
C GLU A 85 7.12 -13.81 13.26
N GLY A 86 7.06 -13.63 11.94
CA GLY A 86 8.04 -12.88 11.18
C GLY A 86 8.13 -11.42 11.62
N THR A 87 9.26 -10.78 11.29
CA THR A 87 9.47 -9.35 11.47
C THR A 87 8.46 -8.54 10.65
N VAL A 88 7.74 -7.63 11.31
CA VAL A 88 6.91 -6.63 10.63
C VAL A 88 7.79 -5.43 10.27
N PHE A 89 7.60 -4.91 9.07
CA PHE A 89 8.22 -3.69 8.57
C PHE A 89 7.11 -2.69 8.24
N TYR A 90 7.26 -1.49 8.77
CA TYR A 90 6.42 -0.33 8.45
C TYR A 90 7.01 0.45 7.27
N ASP A 91 6.14 1.00 6.43
CA ASP A 91 6.51 1.80 5.27
C ASP A 91 6.93 3.22 5.67
N VAL A 92 6.05 3.96 6.36
CA VAL A 92 6.31 5.33 6.84
C VAL A 92 5.87 5.45 8.28
N ARG A 93 6.83 5.52 9.20
CA ARG A 93 6.59 5.63 10.65
C ARG A 93 6.89 7.03 11.16
N PHE A 94 5.97 7.63 11.91
CA PHE A 94 6.20 8.89 12.60
C PHE A 94 5.30 9.05 13.83
N SER A 95 5.54 10.09 14.62
CA SER A 95 4.67 10.46 15.74
C SER A 95 4.50 11.97 15.81
N ILE A 96 3.43 12.42 16.47
CA ILE A 96 3.20 13.84 16.74
C ILE A 96 2.90 14.08 18.22
N TYR A 97 3.13 15.31 18.67
CA TYR A 97 2.65 15.85 19.95
C TYR A 97 1.67 17.00 19.65
N PRO A 98 0.36 16.71 19.50
CA PRO A 98 -0.64 17.72 19.21
C PRO A 98 -0.56 18.84 20.25
N LYS A 99 -0.66 20.10 19.81
CA LYS A 99 -0.59 21.29 20.68
C LYS A 99 0.73 21.43 21.46
N GLY A 100 1.76 20.67 21.10
CA GLY A 100 3.01 20.60 21.87
C GLY A 100 2.88 19.89 23.23
N ASP A 101 1.76 19.21 23.48
CA ASP A 101 1.55 18.44 24.69
C ASP A 101 2.34 17.13 24.61
N ARG A 102 3.44 17.06 25.35
CA ARG A 102 4.33 15.88 25.37
C ARG A 102 3.66 14.64 25.97
N GLU A 103 2.61 14.82 26.76
CA GLU A 103 1.85 13.70 27.32
C GLU A 103 0.89 13.09 26.28
N CYS A 104 0.51 13.86 25.26
CA CYS A 104 -0.42 13.45 24.20
C CYS A 104 0.33 12.99 22.94
N ARG A 105 1.25 12.03 23.06
CA ARG A 105 1.92 11.47 21.88
C ARG A 105 0.93 10.62 21.07
N ILE A 106 0.94 10.74 19.75
CA ILE A 106 0.18 9.87 18.84
C ILE A 106 1.13 9.28 17.80
N PHE A 107 1.01 7.98 17.57
CA PHE A 107 1.86 7.25 16.63
C PHE A 107 1.13 6.92 15.33
N PHE A 108 1.82 7.08 14.21
CA PHE A 108 1.27 6.87 12.87
C PHE A 108 2.12 5.92 12.06
N ASP A 109 1.45 5.08 11.31
CA ASP A 109 2.01 4.28 10.24
C ASP A 109 1.21 4.53 8.97
N VAL A 110 1.88 4.81 7.86
CA VAL A 110 1.25 5.03 6.55
C VAL A 110 1.82 4.02 5.56
N GLU A 111 0.96 3.13 5.07
CA GLU A 111 1.28 2.01 4.19
C GLU A 111 0.78 2.26 2.78
N ALA A 112 1.65 2.05 1.78
CA ALA A 112 1.28 2.11 0.37
C ALA A 112 0.85 0.71 -0.10
N GLN A 113 -0.42 0.54 -0.45
CA GLN A 113 -0.95 -0.74 -0.92
C GLN A 113 -1.29 -0.68 -2.41
N LYS A 114 -0.48 -1.35 -3.23
CA LYS A 114 -0.74 -1.45 -4.68
C LYS A 114 -1.89 -2.39 -5.00
N ASP A 115 -1.84 -3.62 -4.48
CA ASP A 115 -2.87 -4.63 -4.75
C ASP A 115 -3.99 -4.51 -3.72
N TYR A 116 -5.22 -4.22 -4.17
CA TYR A 116 -6.37 -4.15 -3.26
C TYR A 116 -6.78 -5.54 -2.72
N TYR A 117 -6.47 -6.62 -3.43
CA TYR A 117 -6.78 -8.01 -3.04
C TYR A 117 -5.51 -8.86 -2.91
N PRO A 118 -4.59 -8.51 -2.00
CA PRO A 118 -3.29 -9.18 -1.87
C PRO A 118 -3.38 -10.60 -1.26
N GLY A 119 -4.58 -11.17 -1.16
CA GLY A 119 -4.86 -12.44 -0.48
C GLY A 119 -5.28 -12.29 0.99
N TYR A 120 -5.46 -11.07 1.48
CA TYR A 120 -5.98 -10.77 2.82
C TYR A 120 -6.80 -9.46 2.83
N SER A 121 -7.56 -9.26 3.90
CA SER A 121 -8.34 -8.04 4.15
C SER A 121 -7.42 -6.91 4.63
N ILE A 122 -7.43 -5.77 3.92
CA ILE A 122 -6.64 -4.58 4.31
C ILE A 122 -7.01 -4.08 5.71
N PRO A 123 -8.29 -3.93 6.09
CA PRO A 123 -8.66 -3.58 7.47
C PRO A 123 -8.07 -4.55 8.51
N THR A 124 -8.06 -5.86 8.23
CA THR A 124 -7.50 -6.86 9.16
C THR A 124 -6.00 -6.69 9.34
N ARG A 125 -5.26 -6.42 8.25
CA ARG A 125 -3.82 -6.16 8.34
C ARG A 125 -3.53 -4.84 9.04
N GLY A 126 -4.30 -3.79 8.78
CA GLY A 126 -4.21 -2.52 9.50
C GLY A 126 -4.46 -2.65 11.00
N ILE A 127 -5.43 -3.47 11.41
CA ILE A 127 -5.65 -3.78 12.84
C ILE A 127 -4.44 -4.52 13.43
N PHE A 128 -3.88 -5.50 12.72
CA PHE A 128 -2.69 -6.22 13.18
C PHE A 128 -1.49 -5.27 13.36
N TYR A 129 -1.26 -4.36 12.41
CA TYR A 129 -0.20 -3.36 12.47
C TYR A 129 -0.45 -2.38 13.62
N GLY A 130 -1.69 -1.89 13.77
CA GLY A 130 -2.12 -1.10 14.92
C GLY A 130 -1.86 -1.77 16.26
N ALA A 131 -2.21 -3.05 16.39
CA ALA A 131 -2.00 -3.80 17.62
C ALA A 131 -0.51 -3.98 17.93
N ARG A 132 0.34 -4.19 16.91
CA ARG A 132 1.80 -4.22 17.08
C ARG A 132 2.33 -2.88 17.59
N MET A 133 1.90 -1.78 16.98
CA MET A 133 2.26 -0.43 17.42
C MET A 133 1.83 -0.12 18.86
N LEU A 134 0.68 -0.60 19.32
CA LEU A 134 0.29 -0.50 20.73
C LEU A 134 1.19 -1.33 21.62
N SER A 135 1.49 -2.56 21.21
CA SER A 135 2.27 -3.48 22.02
C SER A 135 3.73 -3.04 22.17
N GLU A 136 4.32 -2.40 21.15
CA GLU A 136 5.68 -1.85 21.14
C GLU A 136 5.90 -0.74 22.18
N GLN A 137 4.83 -0.14 22.68
CA GLN A 137 4.89 0.95 23.66
C GLN A 137 5.25 0.46 25.08
N LEU A 138 5.18 -0.86 25.32
CA LEU A 138 5.60 -1.46 26.58
C LEU A 138 7.10 -1.22 26.81
N GLU A 139 7.47 -0.78 28.01
CA GLU A 139 8.82 -0.38 28.42
C GLU A 139 9.38 0.88 27.73
N SER A 140 8.65 1.48 26.77
CA SER A 140 9.06 2.71 26.08
C SER A 140 8.19 3.92 26.45
N GLU A 141 6.87 3.82 26.30
CA GLU A 141 5.91 4.88 26.64
C GLU A 141 5.23 4.62 27.99
N PHE A 142 5.11 3.36 28.39
CA PHE A 142 4.53 2.98 29.68
C PHE A 142 5.16 1.71 30.23
N SER A 143 4.94 1.45 31.52
CA SER A 143 5.33 0.20 32.17
C SER A 143 4.22 -0.22 33.15
N PRO A 144 3.99 -1.53 33.36
CA PRO A 144 3.00 -1.96 34.33
C PRO A 144 3.32 -1.41 35.74
N PRO A 145 2.30 -0.98 36.49
CA PRO A 145 0.86 -1.10 36.20
C PRO A 145 0.23 0.08 35.44
N ASP A 146 1.00 1.04 34.91
CA ASP A 146 0.53 2.33 34.38
C ASP A 146 -0.06 2.25 32.96
N TYR A 147 -1.03 1.36 32.73
CA TYR A 147 -1.65 1.14 31.40
C TYR A 147 -2.36 2.37 30.82
N ASP A 148 -2.80 3.29 31.66
CA ASP A 148 -3.47 4.52 31.24
C ASP A 148 -2.54 5.42 30.38
N GLN A 149 -1.23 5.21 30.47
CA GLN A 149 -0.23 5.91 29.67
C GLN A 149 -0.11 5.40 28.23
N LEU A 150 -0.79 4.30 27.86
CA LEU A 150 -0.80 3.78 26.49
C LEU A 150 -1.31 4.84 25.51
N LYS A 151 -0.47 5.16 24.53
CA LYS A 151 -0.68 6.21 23.54
C LYS A 151 -1.46 5.69 22.32
N LYS A 152 -2.26 6.59 21.74
CA LYS A 152 -3.10 6.30 20.58
C LYS A 152 -2.25 6.02 19.33
N VAL A 153 -2.72 5.11 18.48
CA VAL A 153 -2.08 4.74 17.22
C VAL A 153 -3.05 4.84 16.04
N TYR A 154 -2.52 5.22 14.87
CA TYR A 154 -3.21 5.19 13.59
C TYR A 154 -2.43 4.32 12.59
N SER A 155 -3.12 3.39 11.95
CA SER A 155 -2.61 2.66 10.77
C SER A 155 -3.38 3.13 9.53
N ILE A 156 -2.71 3.85 8.64
CA ILE A 156 -3.30 4.50 7.47
C ILE A 156 -2.85 3.75 6.22
N TRP A 157 -3.80 3.32 5.40
CA TRP A 157 -3.55 2.50 4.21
C TRP A 157 -3.98 3.25 2.96
N VAL A 158 -3.03 3.57 2.09
CA VAL A 158 -3.27 4.24 0.81
C VAL A 158 -3.30 3.18 -0.30
N CYS A 159 -4.51 2.85 -0.78
CA CYS A 159 -4.75 1.91 -1.86
C CYS A 159 -4.75 2.63 -3.22
N LEU A 160 -3.71 2.37 -4.03
CA LEU A 160 -3.39 3.16 -5.24
C LEU A 160 -4.19 2.80 -6.50
N ASP A 161 -4.79 1.61 -6.56
CA ASP A 161 -5.58 1.16 -7.72
C ASP A 161 -6.67 0.14 -7.32
N PRO A 162 -7.70 0.57 -6.57
CA PRO A 162 -8.83 -0.26 -6.23
C PRO A 162 -9.72 -0.47 -7.45
N ALA A 163 -10.49 -1.57 -7.47
CA ALA A 163 -11.45 -1.81 -8.54
C ALA A 163 -12.44 -0.63 -8.72
N LYS A 164 -12.81 -0.32 -9.96
CA LYS A 164 -13.64 0.86 -10.31
C LYS A 164 -14.95 0.99 -9.51
N TYR A 165 -15.57 -0.11 -9.11
CA TYR A 165 -16.81 -0.09 -8.34
C TYR A 165 -16.63 0.40 -6.90
N ILE A 166 -15.40 0.38 -6.38
CA ILE A 166 -15.03 0.95 -5.08
C ILE A 166 -14.91 2.48 -5.23
N GLY A 167 -14.22 2.94 -6.27
CA GLY A 167 -14.00 4.36 -6.53
C GLY A 167 -13.10 5.04 -5.49
N ASN A 168 -13.11 6.38 -5.46
CA ASN A 168 -12.51 7.11 -4.36
C ASN A 168 -13.34 6.89 -3.09
N ALA A 169 -12.69 6.44 -2.02
CA ALA A 169 -13.35 6.19 -0.76
C ALA A 169 -12.39 6.36 0.41
N ILE A 170 -12.91 6.80 1.55
CA ILE A 170 -12.19 6.79 2.82
C ILE A 170 -13.07 6.05 3.83
N SER A 171 -12.49 5.08 4.52
CA SER A 171 -13.16 4.33 5.58
C SER A 171 -12.30 4.35 6.84
N GLU A 172 -12.95 4.57 7.97
CA GLU A 172 -12.32 4.52 9.28
C GLU A 172 -12.85 3.32 10.06
N PHE A 173 -11.94 2.59 10.71
CA PHE A 173 -12.23 1.54 11.66
C PHE A 173 -11.61 1.93 13.00
N PHE A 174 -12.42 2.02 14.04
CA PHE A 174 -11.99 2.49 15.35
C PHE A 174 -12.60 1.63 16.46
N ILE A 175 -12.02 1.73 17.66
CA ILE A 175 -12.57 1.10 18.86
C ILE A 175 -13.59 2.07 19.47
N ASP A 176 -14.80 1.57 19.70
CA ASP A 176 -15.86 2.31 20.37
C ASP A 176 -16.50 1.48 21.47
N LYS A 177 -17.05 2.16 22.48
CA LYS A 177 -17.74 1.54 23.60
C LYS A 177 -19.24 1.53 23.34
N ARG A 178 -19.82 0.32 23.29
CA ARG A 178 -21.27 0.11 23.30
C ARG A 178 -21.69 -0.60 24.58
N ASP A 179 -22.58 0.01 25.35
CA ASP A 179 -23.23 -0.65 26.49
C ASP A 179 -24.31 -1.63 26.00
N ILE A 180 -24.24 -2.89 26.43
CA ILE A 180 -25.23 -3.93 26.13
C ILE A 180 -26.37 -3.91 27.17
N LEU A 181 -26.03 -3.66 28.43
CA LEU A 181 -26.99 -3.54 29.54
C LEU A 181 -26.45 -2.56 30.59
N GLY A 182 -27.30 -1.65 31.05
CA GLY A 182 -26.91 -0.61 32.01
C GLY A 182 -26.00 0.44 31.37
N HIS A 183 -25.28 1.18 32.22
CA HIS A 183 -24.30 2.17 31.78
C HIS A 183 -23.03 2.04 32.63
N ILE A 184 -21.88 1.97 31.98
CA ILE A 184 -20.58 1.97 32.64
C ILE A 184 -19.88 3.29 32.25
N PRO A 185 -19.68 4.23 33.19
CA PRO A 185 -18.90 5.43 32.94
C PRO A 185 -17.47 5.08 32.54
N CYS A 186 -17.00 5.62 31.41
CA CYS A 186 -15.66 5.41 30.88
C CYS A 186 -15.28 6.64 30.06
N ARG A 187 -14.02 7.10 30.18
CA ARG A 187 -13.55 8.24 29.39
C ARG A 187 -13.20 7.75 27.99
N GLN A 188 -13.41 8.59 26.98
CA GLN A 188 -13.10 8.22 25.59
C GLN A 188 -11.62 7.85 25.41
N GLU A 189 -10.73 8.57 26.10
CA GLU A 189 -9.28 8.33 26.10
C GLU A 189 -8.87 6.92 26.58
N ASP A 190 -9.72 6.24 27.36
CA ASP A 190 -9.45 4.91 27.90
C ASP A 190 -9.55 3.82 26.82
N TYR A 191 -10.38 4.02 25.79
CA TYR A 191 -10.62 3.03 24.72
C TYR A 191 -10.27 3.50 23.30
N ASP A 192 -10.20 4.82 23.04
CA ASP A 192 -9.78 5.37 21.74
C ASP A 192 -8.26 5.26 21.57
N LYS A 193 -7.77 4.03 21.44
CA LYS A 193 -6.33 3.71 21.35
C LYS A 193 -5.87 3.30 19.96
N LEU A 194 -6.76 2.79 19.10
CA LEU A 194 -6.40 2.27 17.78
C LEU A 194 -7.42 2.71 16.74
N ARG A 195 -6.90 3.29 15.66
CA ARG A 195 -7.67 3.61 14.45
C ARG A 195 -6.98 3.07 13.21
N VAL A 196 -7.77 2.58 12.27
CA VAL A 196 -7.32 2.18 10.94
C VAL A 196 -8.07 3.02 9.93
N ILE A 197 -7.33 3.69 9.05
CA ILE A 197 -7.90 4.50 7.97
C ILE A 197 -7.53 3.85 6.66
N GLN A 198 -8.52 3.53 5.82
CA GLN A 198 -8.30 3.02 4.48
C GLN A 198 -8.71 4.08 3.46
N ILE A 199 -7.77 4.50 2.63
CA ILE A 199 -7.93 5.51 1.58
C ILE A 199 -7.81 4.81 0.23
N CYS A 200 -8.87 4.83 -0.56
CA CYS A 200 -8.94 4.26 -1.90
C CYS A 200 -8.84 5.38 -2.93
N LEU A 201 -7.89 5.26 -3.86
CA LEU A 201 -7.62 6.25 -4.89
C LEU A 201 -7.99 5.67 -6.26
N GLN A 202 -9.05 6.19 -6.86
CA GLN A 202 -9.46 5.84 -8.21
C GLN A 202 -9.72 7.13 -8.99
N PRO A 203 -8.75 7.56 -9.82
CA PRO A 203 -8.91 8.72 -10.67
C PRO A 203 -10.21 8.65 -11.49
N GLU A 204 -10.77 9.80 -11.83
CA GLU A 204 -12.00 9.91 -12.65
C GLU A 204 -13.27 9.29 -12.03
N THR A 205 -13.32 9.10 -10.70
CA THR A 205 -14.53 8.72 -9.96
C THR A 205 -14.96 9.80 -8.97
N PRO A 206 -16.24 9.88 -8.56
CA PRO A 206 -16.70 10.86 -7.56
C PRO A 206 -15.88 10.81 -6.27
N GLY A 207 -15.83 11.90 -5.51
CA GLY A 207 -15.03 11.99 -4.27
C GLY A 207 -13.68 12.71 -4.45
N THR A 208 -13.32 13.08 -5.69
CA THR A 208 -12.13 13.89 -6.00
C THR A 208 -12.12 15.27 -5.36
N GLU A 209 -13.27 15.76 -4.91
CA GLU A 209 -13.42 17.02 -4.18
C GLU A 209 -12.94 16.94 -2.72
N HIS A 210 -12.80 15.73 -2.16
CA HIS A 210 -12.26 15.57 -0.82
C HIS A 210 -10.77 15.95 -0.82
N PRO A 211 -10.29 16.86 0.06
CA PRO A 211 -8.93 17.40 -0.01
C PRO A 211 -7.83 16.33 -0.04
N VAL A 212 -7.95 15.29 0.79
CA VAL A 212 -6.97 14.18 0.81
C VAL A 212 -7.01 13.33 -0.45
N ILE A 213 -8.20 13.10 -1.02
CA ILE A 213 -8.32 12.34 -2.28
C ILE A 213 -7.76 13.16 -3.43
N ARG A 214 -8.07 14.47 -3.50
CA ARG A 214 -7.52 15.40 -4.49
C ARG A 214 -6.00 15.41 -4.43
N LEU A 215 -5.45 15.57 -3.23
CA LEU A 215 -4.01 15.61 -3.00
C LEU A 215 -3.35 14.33 -3.48
N LEU A 216 -3.80 13.18 -2.97
CA LEU A 216 -3.15 11.90 -3.24
C LEU A 216 -3.36 11.45 -4.70
N ASN A 217 -4.54 11.65 -5.30
CA ASN A 217 -4.72 11.39 -6.73
C ASN A 217 -3.80 12.26 -7.59
N THR A 218 -3.55 13.51 -7.18
CA THR A 218 -2.58 14.38 -7.86
C THR A 218 -1.16 13.84 -7.68
N SER A 219 -0.78 13.48 -6.45
CA SER A 219 0.55 12.94 -6.12
C SER A 219 0.91 11.66 -6.86
N PHE A 220 -0.08 10.81 -7.15
CA PHE A 220 0.10 9.55 -7.86
C PHE A 220 -0.38 9.60 -9.32
N SER A 221 -0.62 10.80 -9.87
CA SER A 221 -1.05 10.98 -11.26
C SER A 221 0.12 10.85 -12.25
N ARG A 222 -0.21 10.68 -13.54
CA ARG A 222 0.76 10.74 -14.66
C ARG A 222 1.05 12.17 -15.15
N LYS A 223 0.79 13.19 -14.32
CA LYS A 223 1.04 14.59 -14.69
C LYS A 223 2.53 14.89 -14.75
N SER A 224 2.91 15.92 -15.49
CA SER A 224 4.30 16.37 -15.49
C SER A 224 4.68 16.97 -14.14
N ARG A 225 5.97 16.92 -13.81
CA ARG A 225 6.51 17.55 -12.61
C ARG A 225 6.06 19.01 -12.44
N ASN A 226 6.14 19.80 -13.50
CA ASN A 226 5.75 21.21 -13.46
C ASN A 226 4.27 21.38 -13.11
N GLU A 227 3.38 20.57 -13.71
CA GLU A 227 1.95 20.62 -13.38
C GLU A 227 1.70 20.24 -11.92
N ILE A 228 2.40 19.22 -11.41
CA ILE A 228 2.26 18.79 -10.01
C ILE A 228 2.78 19.88 -9.08
N ASP A 229 3.97 20.41 -9.31
CA ASP A 229 4.54 21.49 -8.47
C ASP A 229 3.60 22.70 -8.44
N THR A 230 2.98 23.08 -9.58
CA THR A 230 1.96 24.14 -9.63
C THR A 230 0.72 23.79 -8.79
N ILE A 231 0.14 22.60 -8.94
CA ILE A 231 -1.05 22.20 -8.17
C ILE A 231 -0.72 22.14 -6.67
N MET A 232 0.45 21.60 -6.31
CA MET A 232 0.92 21.48 -4.94
C MET A 232 1.09 22.86 -4.28
N GLU A 233 1.65 23.83 -5.00
CA GLU A 233 1.81 25.20 -4.51
C GLU A 233 0.46 25.94 -4.42
N GLU A 234 -0.34 25.92 -5.48
CA GLU A 234 -1.57 26.72 -5.58
C GLU A 234 -2.72 26.16 -4.70
N GLU A 235 -2.98 24.85 -4.75
CA GLU A 235 -4.11 24.23 -4.06
C GLU A 235 -3.76 23.83 -2.62
N PHE A 236 -2.52 23.38 -2.38
CA PHE A 236 -2.13 22.76 -1.12
C PHE A 236 -1.07 23.52 -0.33
N GLN A 237 -0.60 24.66 -0.85
CA GLN A 237 0.41 25.50 -0.20
C GLN A 237 1.70 24.73 0.12
N ILE A 238 2.05 23.75 -0.72
CA ILE A 238 3.28 22.98 -0.62
C ILE A 238 4.32 23.63 -1.54
N PRO A 239 5.39 24.23 -1.00
CA PRO A 239 6.40 24.88 -1.83
C PRO A 239 7.09 23.87 -2.75
N PRO A 240 7.43 24.22 -4.02
CA PRO A 240 8.10 23.32 -4.95
C PRO A 240 9.41 22.71 -4.40
N GLU A 241 10.14 23.42 -3.56
CA GLU A 241 11.35 22.94 -2.88
C GLU A 241 11.11 21.83 -1.86
N GLU A 242 9.91 21.79 -1.27
CA GLU A 242 9.43 20.75 -0.35
C GLU A 242 8.39 19.85 -1.05
N GLY A 243 8.24 19.98 -2.37
CA GLY A 243 7.30 19.21 -3.18
C GLY A 243 7.79 17.78 -3.44
N ILE A 244 7.01 17.06 -4.24
CA ILE A 244 7.26 15.64 -4.57
C ILE A 244 7.64 15.44 -6.04
N GLY A 245 7.96 16.52 -6.75
CA GLY A 245 8.16 16.50 -8.20
C GLY A 245 9.22 15.52 -8.68
N ARG A 246 10.27 15.27 -7.87
CA ARG A 246 11.31 14.29 -8.18
C ARG A 246 10.78 12.86 -8.12
N GLU A 247 10.08 12.51 -7.04
CA GLU A 247 9.52 11.19 -6.82
C GLU A 247 8.47 10.86 -7.88
N VAL A 248 7.64 11.83 -8.26
CA VAL A 248 6.65 11.64 -9.32
C VAL A 248 7.32 11.41 -10.68
N GLU A 249 8.36 12.18 -11.01
CA GLU A 249 9.12 11.96 -12.25
C GLU A 249 9.73 10.55 -12.30
N ILE A 250 10.26 10.04 -11.17
CA ILE A 250 10.74 8.66 -11.07
C ILE A 250 9.60 7.67 -11.34
N MET A 251 8.44 7.85 -10.70
CA MET A 251 7.30 6.94 -10.85
C MET A 251 6.73 6.94 -12.27
N CYS A 252 6.64 8.10 -12.93
CA CYS A 252 6.19 8.21 -14.33
C CYS A 252 7.14 7.46 -15.26
N ASN A 253 8.45 7.72 -15.18
CA ASN A 253 9.46 7.05 -16.01
C ASN A 253 9.46 5.53 -15.81
N LEU A 254 9.29 5.07 -14.57
CA LEU A 254 9.18 3.64 -14.27
C LEU A 254 7.88 3.03 -14.80
N SER A 255 6.77 3.77 -14.74
CA SER A 255 5.48 3.32 -15.25
C SER A 255 5.53 3.12 -16.76
N ASP A 256 6.11 4.07 -17.50
CA ASP A 256 6.27 3.98 -18.95
C ASP A 256 7.15 2.78 -19.34
N LEU A 257 8.27 2.58 -18.64
CA LEU A 257 9.15 1.44 -18.87
C LEU A 257 8.46 0.09 -18.62
N ILE A 258 7.70 -0.03 -17.51
CA ILE A 258 6.96 -1.25 -17.18
C ILE A 258 5.85 -1.50 -18.20
N GLU A 259 5.18 -0.44 -18.66
CA GLU A 259 4.14 -0.51 -19.69
C GLU A 259 4.72 -0.97 -21.04
N GLU A 260 5.84 -0.39 -21.49
CA GLU A 260 6.56 -0.81 -22.70
C GLU A 260 7.01 -2.28 -22.63
N GLN A 261 7.59 -2.71 -21.52
CA GLN A 261 7.97 -4.11 -21.29
C GLN A 261 6.75 -5.04 -21.32
N GLY A 262 5.64 -4.61 -20.72
CA GLY A 262 4.38 -5.34 -20.72
C GLY A 262 3.81 -5.52 -22.13
N ILE A 263 3.82 -4.46 -22.93
CA ILE A 263 3.39 -4.47 -24.34
C ILE A 263 4.29 -5.41 -25.16
N GLN A 264 5.61 -5.29 -25.04
CA GLN A 264 6.56 -6.12 -25.78
C GLN A 264 6.38 -7.60 -25.45
N LYS A 265 6.27 -7.96 -24.17
CA LYS A 265 6.00 -9.32 -23.71
C LYS A 265 4.65 -9.83 -24.22
N GLY A 266 3.62 -8.97 -24.24
CA GLY A 266 2.31 -9.29 -24.78
C GLY A 266 2.33 -9.57 -26.28
N ILE A 267 3.11 -8.79 -27.05
CA ILE A 267 3.31 -9.02 -28.49
C ILE A 267 4.03 -10.35 -28.73
N GLU A 268 5.13 -10.61 -28.01
CA GLU A 268 5.89 -11.87 -28.13
C GLU A 268 5.01 -13.09 -27.82
N GLN A 269 4.27 -13.05 -26.71
CA GLN A 269 3.31 -14.10 -26.34
C GLN A 269 2.20 -14.25 -27.39
N GLY A 270 1.70 -13.14 -27.94
CA GLY A 270 0.69 -13.17 -29.00
C GLY A 270 1.19 -13.79 -30.30
N ILE A 271 2.42 -13.49 -30.69
CA ILE A 271 3.09 -14.09 -31.87
C ILE A 271 3.29 -15.58 -31.64
N GLU A 272 3.80 -15.97 -30.47
CA GLU A 272 4.02 -17.38 -30.11
C GLU A 272 2.69 -18.17 -30.10
N GLN A 273 1.67 -17.64 -29.43
CA GLN A 273 0.33 -18.26 -29.44
C GLN A 273 -0.26 -18.34 -30.85
N GLY A 274 -0.12 -17.30 -31.66
CA GLY A 274 -0.57 -17.28 -33.05
C GLY A 274 0.12 -18.34 -33.90
N ALA A 275 1.43 -18.53 -33.73
CA ALA A 275 2.18 -19.58 -34.39
C ALA A 275 1.69 -20.98 -33.98
N LEU A 276 1.48 -21.22 -32.68
CA LEU A 276 0.96 -22.50 -32.18
C LEU A 276 -0.47 -22.78 -32.67
N ILE A 277 -1.35 -21.76 -32.72
CA ILE A 277 -2.71 -21.90 -33.28
C ILE A 277 -2.63 -22.24 -34.77
N THR A 278 -1.74 -21.60 -35.53
CA THR A 278 -1.57 -21.85 -36.96
C THR A 278 -1.07 -23.28 -37.21
N ILE A 279 -0.09 -23.74 -36.44
CA ILE A 279 0.41 -25.13 -36.46
C ILE A 279 -0.73 -26.09 -36.15
N ARG A 280 -1.52 -25.79 -35.11
CA ARG A 280 -2.65 -26.64 -34.72
C ARG A 280 -3.69 -26.75 -35.83
N GLN A 281 -4.09 -25.64 -36.43
CA GLN A 281 -5.04 -25.61 -37.54
C GLN A 281 -4.52 -26.35 -38.78
N ALA A 282 -3.23 -26.25 -39.09
CA ALA A 282 -2.63 -27.00 -40.19
C ALA A 282 -2.72 -28.52 -39.97
N LEU A 283 -2.41 -28.98 -38.75
CA LEU A 283 -2.54 -30.39 -38.37
C LEU A 283 -3.99 -30.87 -38.39
N ASP A 284 -4.93 -30.08 -37.84
CA ASP A 284 -6.36 -30.42 -37.83
C ASP A 284 -6.96 -30.49 -39.26
N ASN A 285 -6.40 -29.73 -40.21
CA ASN A 285 -6.76 -29.78 -41.64
C ASN A 285 -6.03 -30.90 -42.41
N GLY A 286 -5.31 -31.79 -41.72
CA GLY A 286 -4.71 -32.99 -42.30
C GLY A 286 -3.33 -32.80 -42.92
N MET A 287 -2.63 -31.69 -42.66
CA MET A 287 -1.21 -31.59 -43.03
C MET A 287 -0.36 -32.52 -42.15
N GLU A 288 0.54 -33.29 -42.76
CA GLU A 288 1.49 -34.12 -42.02
C GLU A 288 2.52 -33.28 -41.26
N GLU A 289 3.00 -33.78 -40.11
CA GLU A 289 3.97 -33.06 -39.27
C GLU A 289 5.25 -32.67 -40.03
N ALA A 290 5.73 -33.52 -40.93
CA ALA A 290 6.90 -33.20 -41.77
C ALA A 290 6.65 -31.97 -42.66
N ALA A 291 5.43 -31.85 -43.21
CA ALA A 291 5.03 -30.69 -44.01
C ALA A 291 4.86 -29.45 -43.13
N VAL A 292 4.32 -29.57 -41.92
CA VAL A 292 4.20 -28.45 -40.98
C VAL A 292 5.58 -27.93 -40.56
N LYS A 293 6.54 -28.81 -40.26
CA LYS A 293 7.94 -28.44 -39.98
C LYS A 293 8.57 -27.69 -41.16
N GLN A 294 8.33 -28.17 -42.38
CA GLN A 294 8.93 -27.59 -43.58
C GLN A 294 8.31 -26.25 -43.98
N TYR A 295 6.97 -26.16 -44.01
CA TYR A 295 6.26 -24.99 -44.53
C TYR A 295 6.02 -23.90 -43.50
N LEU A 296 5.87 -24.26 -42.21
CA LEU A 296 5.66 -23.31 -41.11
C LEU A 296 6.92 -23.10 -40.27
N ASN A 297 8.04 -23.74 -40.63
CA ASN A 297 9.31 -23.71 -39.89
C ASN A 297 9.13 -24.08 -38.40
N ALA A 298 8.15 -24.96 -38.12
CA ALA A 298 7.78 -25.35 -36.77
C ALA A 298 8.81 -26.30 -36.17
N THR A 299 9.13 -26.13 -34.89
CA THR A 299 9.96 -27.09 -34.15
C THR A 299 9.12 -28.27 -33.63
N ASP A 300 9.79 -29.37 -33.28
CA ASP A 300 9.16 -30.50 -32.60
C ASP A 300 8.42 -30.09 -31.33
N GLU A 301 9.02 -29.18 -30.54
CA GLU A 301 8.43 -28.67 -29.32
C GLU A 301 7.15 -27.87 -29.59
N GLN A 302 7.16 -26.98 -30.59
CA GLN A 302 5.98 -26.20 -30.96
C GLN A 302 4.84 -27.09 -31.46
N ILE A 303 5.15 -28.16 -32.19
CA ILE A 303 4.14 -29.14 -32.64
C ILE A 303 3.52 -29.85 -31.44
N GLU A 304 4.32 -30.31 -30.49
CA GLU A 304 3.82 -30.96 -29.27
C GLU A 304 2.99 -30.01 -28.39
N GLN A 305 3.40 -28.75 -28.27
CA GLN A 305 2.63 -27.72 -27.58
C GLN A 305 1.30 -27.45 -28.30
N ALA A 306 1.33 -27.29 -29.63
CA ALA A 306 0.14 -27.06 -30.45
C ALA A 306 -0.88 -28.21 -30.36
N LYS A 307 -0.42 -29.47 -30.34
CA LYS A 307 -1.27 -30.66 -30.16
C LYS A 307 -2.02 -30.68 -28.81
N ARG A 308 -1.50 -29.99 -27.79
CA ARG A 308 -2.13 -29.88 -26.46
C ARG A 308 -3.09 -28.70 -26.35
N LEU A 309 -3.10 -27.77 -27.31
CA LEU A 309 -4.04 -26.67 -27.34
C LEU A 309 -5.47 -27.18 -27.60
N VAL A 310 -6.41 -26.75 -26.76
CA VAL A 310 -7.85 -26.90 -26.99
C VAL A 310 -8.34 -25.61 -27.64
N LEU A 311 -8.56 -25.64 -28.95
CA LEU A 311 -9.19 -24.52 -29.65
C LEU A 311 -10.66 -24.45 -29.20
N LYS A 312 -11.09 -23.33 -28.63
CA LYS A 312 -12.52 -23.08 -28.42
C LYS A 312 -13.15 -22.88 -29.80
N ALA A 313 -14.08 -23.76 -30.15
CA ALA A 313 -14.96 -23.63 -31.31
C ALA A 313 -15.92 -22.44 -31.16
#